data_AF-A0A8T5KHD8-F1
#
_entry.id   AF-A0A8T5KHD8-F1
#
_cell.length_a   1.000
_cell.length_b   1.000
_cell.length_c   1.000
_cell.angle_alpha   90.00
_cell.angle_beta   90.00
_cell.angle_gamma   90.00
#
_symmetry.space_group_name_H-M   'P 1'
#
loop_
_entity.id
_entity.type
_entity.pdbx_description
1 polymer ?
#
loop_
_entity_poly.entity_id
_entity_poly.type
_entity_poly.pdbx_seq_one_letter_code
_entity_poly.pdbx_strand_id
1 'polypeptide(L)' 'MVLDKLGSNLYNAIQKIIKAPVVDEATVKELVKDFQRALLQADVNVALVMELSQN' A
#
# COMPACT_ATOMS: atom_id res chain seq x y z
N MET A 1 -10.11 -9.72 -11.99
CA MET A 1 -10.93 -8.49 -11.91
C MET A 1 -10.13 -7.39 -11.21
N VAL A 2 -10.51 -6.11 -11.31
CA VAL A 2 -9.74 -4.98 -10.73
C VAL A 2 -9.52 -5.16 -9.21
N LEU A 3 -10.53 -5.69 -8.52
CA LEU A 3 -10.46 -5.98 -7.08
C LEU A 3 -9.50 -7.12 -6.74
N ASP A 4 -9.36 -8.14 -7.59
CA ASP A 4 -8.39 -9.22 -7.38
C ASP A 4 -6.96 -8.67 -7.46
N LYS A 5 -6.73 -7.75 -8.40
CA LYS A 5 -5.42 -7.09 -8.57
C LYS A 5 -5.11 -6.20 -7.38
N LEU A 6 -6.07 -5.43 -6.90
CA LEU A 6 -5.94 -4.64 -5.66
C LEU A 6 -5.59 -5.54 -4.47
N GLY A 7 -6.37 -6.60 -4.25
CA GLY A 7 -6.14 -7.56 -3.16
C GLY A 7 -4.74 -8.17 -3.21
N SER A 8 -4.30 -8.61 -4.40
CA SER A 8 -2.96 -9.17 -4.57
C SER A 8 -1.83 -8.16 -4.32
N ASN A 9 -2.01 -6.90 -4.75
CA ASN A 9 -1.02 -5.85 -4.54
C ASN A 9 -0.87 -5.49 -3.06
N LEU A 10 -1.99 -5.34 -2.34
CA LEU A 10 -2.00 -5.07 -0.91
C LEU A 10 -1.38 -6.24 -0.13
N TYR A 11 -1.75 -7.48 -0.47
CA TYR A 11 -1.20 -8.68 0.17
C TYR A 11 0.31 -8.80 -0.01
N ASN A 12 0.81 -8.55 -1.23
CA ASN A 12 2.24 -8.58 -1.52
C ASN A 12 3.01 -7.50 -0.75
N ALA A 13 2.46 -6.29 -0.64
CA ALA A 13 3.07 -5.20 0.11
C ALA A 13 3.18 -5.54 1.61
N ILE A 14 2.13 -6.15 2.19
CA ILE A 14 2.15 -6.65 3.58
C ILE A 14 3.15 -7.80 3.75
N GLN A 15 3.20 -8.74 2.80
CA GLN A 15 4.17 -9.84 2.86
C GLN A 15 5.62 -9.36 2.85
N LYS A 16 5.95 -8.28 2.14
CA LYS A 16 7.30 -7.70 2.15
C LYS A 16 7.71 -7.26 3.56
N ILE A 17 6.80 -6.62 4.30
CA ILE A 17 7.06 -6.19 5.69
C ILE A 17 7.19 -7.40 6.62
N ILE A 18 6.29 -8.38 6.52
CA ILE A 18 6.32 -9.57 7.40
C ILE A 18 7.60 -10.38 7.19
N LYS A 19 8.13 -10.42 5.97
CA LYS A 19 9.37 -11.14 5.64
C LYS A 19 10.64 -10.30 5.89
N ALA A 20 10.51 -9.01 6.18
CA ALA A 20 11.66 -8.15 6.41
C ALA A 20 12.30 -8.47 7.78
N PRO A 21 13.62 -8.69 7.84
CA PRO A 21 14.31 -9.00 9.10
C PRO A 21 14.36 -7.80 10.06
N VAL A 22 14.26 -6.58 9.53
CA VAL A 22 14.21 -5.32 10.28
C VAL A 22 13.22 -4.41 9.58
N VAL A 23 12.33 -3.76 10.35
CA VAL A 23 11.39 -2.76 9.84
C VAL A 23 11.91 -1.37 10.25
N ASP A 24 12.38 -0.61 9.27
CA ASP A 24 12.84 0.77 9.44
C ASP A 24 11.85 1.79 8.85
N GLU A 25 12.10 3.08 9.10
CA GLU A 25 11.24 4.16 8.61
C GLU A 25 11.17 4.19 7.07
N ALA A 26 12.25 3.81 6.39
CA ALA A 26 12.29 3.74 4.93
C ALA A 26 11.33 2.65 4.41
N THR A 27 11.32 1.48 5.04
CA THR A 27 10.44 0.35 4.71
C THR A 27 8.97 0.73 4.92
N VAL A 28 8.65 1.42 6.01
CA VAL A 28 7.29 1.90 6.27
C VAL A 28 6.86 2.94 5.23
N LYS A 29 7.73 3.89 4.88
CA LYS A 29 7.43 4.89 3.82
C LYS A 29 7.24 4.24 2.45
N GLU A 30 7.98 3.19 2.13
CA GLU A 30 7.80 2.44 0.89
C GLU A 30 6.46 1.71 0.88
N LEU A 31 6.07 1.06 1.99
CA LEU A 31 4.78 0.39 2.14
C LEU A 31 3.61 1.36 1.91
N VAL A 32 3.65 2.54 2.54
CA VAL A 32 2.61 3.56 2.39
C VAL A 32 2.49 4.00 0.92
N LYS A 33 3.61 4.17 0.21
CA LYS A 33 3.60 4.51 -1.22
C LYS A 33 3.02 3.39 -2.09
N ASP A 34 3.32 2.14 -1.77
CA ASP A 34 2.76 0.99 -2.50
C ASP A 34 1.25 0.88 -2.30
N PHE A 35 0.74 1.17 -1.10
CA PHE A 35 -0.70 1.27 -0.83
C PHE A 35 -1.36 2.42 -1.58
N GLN A 36 -0.78 3.62 -1.56
CA GLN A 36 -1.28 4.76 -2.32
C GLN A 36 -1.41 4.41 -3.81
N ARG A 37 -0.37 3.80 -4.42
CA ARG A 37 -0.40 3.39 -5.83
C ARG A 37 -1.48 2.35 -6.11
N ALA A 38 -1.65 1.36 -5.25
CA ALA A 38 -2.63 0.31 -5.43
C ALA A 38 -4.06 0.86 -5.35
N LEU A 39 -4.35 1.74 -4.38
CA LEU A 39 -5.66 2.37 -4.21
C LEU A 39 -5.99 3.31 -5.38
N LEU A 40 -5.03 4.11 -5.84
CA LEU A 40 -5.21 4.98 -7.00
C LEU A 40 -5.47 4.19 -8.30
N GLN A 41 -4.79 3.05 -8.49
CA GLN A 41 -5.04 2.15 -9.63
C GLN A 41 -6.41 1.47 -9.60
N ALA A 42 -7.04 1.42 -8.42
CA ALA A 42 -8.39 0.89 -8.24
C ALA A 42 -9.48 1.98 -8.33
N ASP A 43 -9.14 3.17 -8.86
CA ASP A 43 -10.02 4.33 -8.99
C ASP A 43 -10.58 4.85 -7.65
N VAL A 44 -9.84 4.69 -6.55
CA VAL A 44 -10.19 5.29 -5.25
C VAL A 44 -9.89 6.80 -5.29
N ASN A 45 -10.75 7.60 -4.65
CA ASN A 45 -10.62 9.05 -4.59
C ASN A 45 -9.26 9.47 -3.99
N VAL A 46 -8.53 10.33 -4.70
CA VAL A 46 -7.21 10.84 -4.28
C VAL A 46 -7.25 11.51 -2.91
N ALA A 47 -8.29 12.28 -2.58
CA ALA A 47 -8.41 12.94 -1.28
C ALA A 47 -8.47 11.91 -0.13
N LEU A 48 -9.25 10.84 -0.32
CA LEU A 48 -9.34 9.74 0.65
C LEU A 48 -8.00 8.99 0.78
N VAL A 49 -7.31 8.74 -0.33
CA VAL A 49 -5.99 8.07 -0.31
C VAL A 49 -4.96 8.91 0.45
N MET A 50 -4.95 10.22 0.24
CA MET A 50 -4.02 11.12 0.90
C MET A 50 -4.32 11.23 2.40
N GLU A 51 -5.60 11.37 2.79
CA GLU A 51 -6.05 11.37 4.19
C GLU A 51 -5.63 10.09 4.91
N LEU A 52 -5.81 8.93 4.27
CA LEU A 52 -5.47 7.63 4.83
C LEU A 52 -3.95 7.43 5.02
N SER A 53 -3.13 8.15 4.25
CA SER A 53 -1.66 8.10 4.34
C SER A 53 -1.02 9.15 5.25
N GLN A 54 -1.83 10.06 5.81
CA GLN A 54 -1.37 11.15 6.69
C GLN A 54 -1.51 10.85 8.19
N ASN A 55 -2.30 9.82 8.56
CA ASN A 55 -2.49 9.35 9.95
C ASN A 55 -1.59 8.17 10.27
#